data_AF-V9PGN4-F1
#
_entry.id   AF-V9PGN4-F1
#
_cell.length_a   1.000
_cell.length_b   1.000
_cell.length_c   1.000
_cell.angle_alpha   90.00
_cell.angle_beta   90.00
_cell.angle_gamma   90.00
#
_symmetry.space_group_name_H-M   'P 1'
#
loop_
_entity.id
_entity.type
_entity.pdbx_description
1 polymer ?
#
loop_
_entity_poly.entity_id
_entity_poly.type
_entity_poly.pdbx_seq_one_letter_code
_entity_poly.pdbx_strand_id
1 'polypeptide(L)'
;KMEPLAGSIGIAHTRWATHGAPTERNAHPHFTDGVAVVHNGIIENFSELKDELAEAGAEFQTETDTEVVAQLLARLRRDGMGRREAMHAMLKRVRGAYALAVLFQDDPSTIMAARNGPPLAIGHGNGEMFLGSDAIALAPFTNEIT
;
A
#
# COMPACT_ATOMS: atom_id res chain seq x y z
N LYS A 1 22.29 6.82 11.38
CA LYS A 1 21.42 8.02 11.16
C LYS A 1 21.21 8.69 12.51
N MET A 2 21.27 10.02 12.60
CA MET A 2 21.40 10.72 13.89
C MET A 2 20.11 10.82 14.72
N GLU A 3 18.92 10.58 14.15
CA GLU A 3 17.68 10.41 14.91
C GLU A 3 16.79 9.37 14.20
N PRO A 4 16.64 8.15 14.73
CA PRO A 4 15.73 7.16 14.14
C PRO A 4 14.27 7.55 14.40
N LEU A 5 13.41 7.35 13.39
CA LEU A 5 11.96 7.46 13.59
C LEU A 5 11.51 6.39 14.59
N ALA A 6 10.65 6.77 15.54
CA ALA A 6 10.06 5.83 16.48
C ALA A 6 9.05 4.92 15.76
N GLY A 7 9.03 3.63 16.10
CA GLY A 7 8.11 2.64 15.56
C GLY A 7 8.74 1.26 15.44
N SER A 8 7.91 0.22 15.44
CA SER A 8 8.32 -1.18 15.25
C SER A 8 7.86 -1.76 13.91
N ILE A 9 7.21 -0.93 13.08
CA ILE A 9 6.64 -1.32 11.79
C ILE A 9 6.75 -0.15 10.82
N GLY A 10 6.94 -0.44 9.54
CA GLY A 10 7.04 0.60 8.52
C GLY A 10 6.97 0.03 7.12
N ILE A 11 6.56 0.89 6.18
CA ILE A 11 6.60 0.64 4.75
C ILE A 11 7.38 1.79 4.09
N ALA A 12 8.17 1.46 3.07
CA ALA A 12 8.95 2.42 2.30
C ALA A 12 8.91 2.04 0.82
N HIS A 13 9.21 3.01 -0.06
CA HIS A 13 9.08 2.80 -1.49
C HIS A 13 10.04 3.68 -2.29
N THR A 14 10.58 3.14 -3.38
CA THR A 14 11.25 3.90 -4.43
C THR A 14 10.37 3.90 -5.66
N ARG A 15 9.95 5.10 -6.11
CA ARG A 15 8.92 5.24 -7.13
C ARG A 15 9.49 5.52 -8.52
N TRP A 16 9.12 4.68 -9.48
CA TRP A 16 9.19 5.01 -10.91
C TRP A 16 7.81 5.46 -11.37
N ALA A 17 7.66 6.73 -11.76
CA ALA A 17 6.35 7.32 -12.05
C ALA A 17 5.74 6.75 -13.34
N THR A 18 4.50 6.25 -13.25
CA THR A 18 3.64 5.86 -14.39
C THR A 18 2.48 6.84 -14.57
N HIS A 19 1.81 7.20 -13.47
CA HIS A 19 0.77 8.24 -13.41
C HIS A 19 1.24 9.42 -12.54
N GLY A 20 1.05 10.65 -13.01
CA GLY A 20 1.44 11.87 -12.28
C GLY A 20 2.95 12.15 -12.30
N ALA A 21 3.31 13.43 -12.19
CA ALA A 21 4.71 13.87 -12.23
C ALA A 21 5.53 13.34 -11.02
N PRO A 22 6.86 13.17 -11.15
CA PRO A 22 7.74 12.76 -10.04
C PRO A 22 7.93 13.90 -9.04
N THR A 23 6.91 14.14 -8.23
CA THR A 23 6.87 15.15 -7.17
C THR A 23 6.81 14.48 -5.81
N GLU A 24 7.21 15.20 -4.75
CA GLU A 24 7.10 14.72 -3.37
C GLU A 24 5.66 14.33 -3.02
N ARG A 25 4.68 15.12 -3.48
CA ARG A 25 3.24 14.84 -3.31
C ARG A 25 2.80 13.51 -3.93
N ASN A 26 3.38 13.15 -5.08
CA ASN A 26 3.08 11.90 -5.77
C ASN A 26 4.00 10.74 -5.31
N ALA A 27 4.91 10.96 -4.36
CA ALA A 27 5.73 9.89 -3.81
C ALA A 27 4.90 9.02 -2.87
N HIS A 28 5.23 7.73 -2.80
CA HIS A 28 4.65 6.81 -1.83
C HIS A 28 5.42 6.92 -0.49
N PRO A 29 4.80 6.55 0.65
CA PRO A 29 3.43 6.05 0.82
C PRO A 29 2.35 7.12 0.63
N HIS A 30 1.16 6.71 0.16
CA HIS A 30 -0.03 7.55 0.27
C HIS A 30 -0.79 7.23 1.56
N PHE A 31 -1.40 8.26 2.15
CA PHE A 31 -2.10 8.16 3.42
C PHE A 31 -3.50 8.76 3.33
N THR A 32 -4.51 8.04 3.83
CA THR A 32 -5.89 8.50 3.91
C THR A 32 -6.55 7.88 5.14
N ASP A 33 -7.08 8.70 6.05
CA ASP A 33 -7.84 8.28 7.24
C ASP A 33 -7.26 7.06 7.98
N GLY A 34 -5.97 7.12 8.30
CA GLY A 34 -5.31 6.04 9.03
C GLY A 34 -4.92 4.83 8.18
N VAL A 35 -5.03 4.90 6.85
CA VAL A 35 -4.57 3.86 5.92
C VAL A 35 -3.35 4.37 5.17
N ALA A 36 -2.20 3.70 5.30
CA ALA A 36 -1.00 3.99 4.52
C ALA A 36 -0.77 2.89 3.47
N VAL A 37 -0.45 3.26 2.23
CA VAL A 37 -0.28 2.34 1.10
C VAL A 37 1.00 2.63 0.33
N VAL A 38 1.80 1.60 0.05
CA VAL A 38 2.82 1.59 -1.00
C VAL A 38 2.43 0.58 -2.08
N HIS A 39 2.78 0.88 -3.33
CA HIS A 39 2.32 0.13 -4.49
C HIS A 39 3.39 0.05 -5.57
N ASN A 40 3.58 -1.15 -6.12
CA ASN A 40 4.28 -1.40 -7.37
C ASN A 40 3.31 -1.93 -8.41
N GLY A 41 3.33 -1.36 -9.62
CA GLY A 41 2.46 -1.77 -10.71
C GLY A 41 1.50 -0.66 -11.12
N ILE A 42 0.35 -1.04 -11.68
CA ILE A 42 -0.67 -0.14 -12.20
C ILE A 42 -2.05 -0.64 -11.77
N ILE A 43 -2.84 0.24 -11.15
CA ILE A 43 -4.28 0.04 -10.97
C ILE A 43 -4.99 0.55 -12.23
N GLU A 44 -5.42 -0.37 -13.09
CA GLU A 44 -5.90 -0.04 -14.45
C GLU A 44 -7.24 0.69 -14.45
N ASN A 45 -8.12 0.39 -13.49
CA ASN A 45 -9.42 1.04 -13.35
C ASN A 45 -9.41 2.20 -12.34
N PHE A 46 -8.26 2.85 -12.13
CA PHE A 46 -8.15 3.92 -11.13
C PHE A 46 -9.08 5.11 -11.42
N SER A 47 -9.29 5.47 -12.69
CA SER A 47 -10.17 6.60 -13.05
C SER A 47 -11.60 6.31 -12.62
N GLU A 48 -12.12 5.12 -12.94
CA GLU A 48 -13.47 4.69 -12.54
C GLU A 48 -13.64 4.74 -11.01
N LEU A 49 -12.65 4.21 -10.28
CA LEU A 49 -12.67 4.21 -8.81
C LEU A 49 -12.57 5.64 -8.24
N LYS A 50 -11.74 6.49 -8.85
CA LYS A 50 -11.54 7.88 -8.43
C LYS A 50 -12.83 8.68 -8.58
N ASP A 51 -13.53 8.53 -9.70
CA ASP A 51 -14.78 9.22 -9.98
C ASP A 51 -15.87 8.79 -8.97
N GLU A 52 -16.05 7.49 -8.75
CA GLU A 52 -17.00 6.97 -7.74
C GLU A 52 -16.69 7.48 -6.33
N LEU A 53 -15.41 7.45 -5.93
CA LEU A 53 -15.00 7.90 -4.59
C LEU A 53 -15.18 9.41 -4.44
N ALA A 54 -14.89 10.20 -5.48
CA ALA A 54 -15.10 11.64 -5.48
C ALA A 54 -16.58 12.01 -5.40
N GLU A 55 -17.46 11.31 -6.12
CA GLU A 55 -18.91 11.44 -6.00
C GLU A 55 -19.40 11.11 -4.58
N ALA A 56 -18.74 10.17 -3.92
CA ALA A 56 -18.98 9.83 -2.51
C ALA A 56 -18.30 10.78 -1.51
N GLY A 57 -17.68 11.87 -1.97
CA GLY A 57 -17.10 12.94 -1.16
C GLY A 57 -15.63 12.77 -0.81
N ALA A 58 -14.89 11.87 -1.45
CA ALA A 58 -13.45 11.72 -1.23
C ALA A 58 -12.67 12.86 -1.93
N GLU A 59 -11.73 13.47 -1.21
CA GLU A 59 -10.81 14.48 -1.74
C GLU A 59 -9.47 13.83 -2.09
N PHE A 60 -9.09 13.88 -3.37
CA PHE A 60 -7.80 13.38 -3.85
C PHE A 60 -6.74 14.48 -3.85
N GLN A 61 -5.57 14.16 -3.30
CA GLN A 61 -4.45 15.07 -3.16
C GLN A 61 -3.35 14.82 -4.20
N THR A 62 -3.41 13.70 -4.91
CA THR A 62 -2.38 13.25 -5.85
C THR A 62 -2.97 12.91 -7.22
N GLU A 63 -2.06 12.71 -8.17
CA GLU A 63 -2.37 12.29 -9.53
C GLU A 63 -2.17 10.78 -9.74
N THR A 64 -1.85 10.05 -8.66
CA THR A 64 -1.46 8.65 -8.76
C THR A 64 -2.67 7.73 -8.76
N ASP A 65 -2.52 6.61 -9.43
CA ASP A 65 -3.43 5.47 -9.33
C ASP A 65 -3.38 4.83 -7.93
N THR A 66 -2.25 4.92 -7.22
CA THR A 66 -2.09 4.35 -5.87
C THR A 66 -3.02 4.99 -4.83
N GLU A 67 -3.29 6.30 -4.91
CA GLU A 67 -4.14 6.99 -3.92
C GLU A 67 -5.57 6.42 -3.89
N VAL A 68 -6.08 5.92 -5.02
CA VAL A 68 -7.43 5.30 -5.07
C VAL A 68 -7.52 4.09 -4.16
N VAL A 69 -6.42 3.36 -3.94
CA VAL A 69 -6.38 2.20 -3.04
C VAL A 69 -6.51 2.65 -1.58
N ALA A 70 -5.79 3.71 -1.18
CA ALA A 70 -5.88 4.26 0.17
C ALA A 70 -7.29 4.81 0.45
N GLN A 71 -7.85 5.58 -0.49
CA GLN A 71 -9.20 6.13 -0.41
C GLN A 71 -10.28 5.04 -0.34
N LEU A 72 -10.18 3.99 -1.17
CA LEU A 72 -11.11 2.88 -1.17
C LEU A 72 -11.08 2.11 0.15
N LEU A 73 -9.89 1.79 0.67
CA LEU A 73 -9.76 1.13 1.98
C LEU A 73 -10.29 1.99 3.12
N ALA A 74 -9.95 3.29 3.13
CA ALA A 74 -10.47 4.24 4.11
C ALA A 74 -12.00 4.28 4.08
N ARG A 75 -12.61 4.34 2.90
CA ARG A 75 -14.07 4.30 2.74
C ARG A 75 -14.68 3.02 3.32
N LEU A 76 -14.14 1.85 2.96
CA LEU A 76 -14.63 0.56 3.46
C LEU A 76 -14.52 0.45 5.00
N ARG A 77 -13.46 1.03 5.58
CA ARG A 77 -13.31 1.13 7.04
C ARG A 77 -14.35 2.06 7.67
N ARG A 78 -14.63 3.23 7.06
CA ARG A 78 -15.70 4.14 7.52
C ARG A 78 -17.08 3.50 7.44
N ASP A 79 -17.31 2.65 6.44
CA ASP A 79 -18.55 1.86 6.30
C ASP A 79 -18.64 0.68 7.29
N GLY A 80 -17.67 0.52 8.19
CA GLY A 80 -17.70 -0.40 9.32
C GLY A 80 -17.03 -1.76 9.08
N MET A 81 -16.48 -2.01 7.89
CA MET A 81 -15.81 -3.29 7.59
C MET A 81 -14.54 -3.47 8.40
N GLY A 82 -14.25 -4.69 8.86
CA GLY A 82 -12.96 -5.02 9.49
C GLY A 82 -11.78 -4.86 8.54
N ARG A 83 -10.54 -4.70 9.04
CA ARG A 83 -9.34 -4.49 8.18
C ARG A 83 -9.15 -5.58 7.12
N ARG A 84 -9.22 -6.85 7.52
CA ARG A 84 -9.11 -7.98 6.59
C ARG A 84 -10.27 -7.98 5.59
N GLU A 85 -11.49 -7.73 6.05
CA GLU A 85 -12.66 -7.65 5.17
C GLU A 85 -12.53 -6.52 4.15
N ALA A 86 -12.12 -5.32 4.58
CA ALA A 86 -11.85 -4.18 3.72
C ALA A 86 -10.77 -4.49 2.67
N MET A 87 -9.68 -5.15 3.07
CA MET A 87 -8.66 -5.63 2.11
C MET A 87 -9.27 -6.58 1.06
N HIS A 88 -10.05 -7.58 1.48
CA HIS A 88 -10.68 -8.51 0.53
C HIS A 88 -11.68 -7.81 -0.38
N ALA A 89 -12.48 -6.88 0.14
CA ALA A 89 -13.43 -6.09 -0.64
C ALA A 89 -12.71 -5.17 -1.65
N MET A 90 -11.61 -4.52 -1.24
CA MET A 90 -10.77 -3.71 -2.13
C MET A 90 -10.18 -4.57 -3.27
N LEU A 91 -9.64 -5.75 -2.95
CA LEU A 91 -9.03 -6.64 -3.95
C LEU A 91 -10.02 -7.15 -5.01
N LYS A 92 -11.32 -7.22 -4.69
CA LYS A 92 -12.38 -7.55 -5.67
C LYS A 92 -12.68 -6.41 -6.65
N ARG A 93 -12.27 -5.18 -6.30
CA ARG A 93 -12.60 -3.96 -7.05
C ARG A 93 -11.45 -3.45 -7.90
N VAL A 94 -10.21 -3.59 -7.42
CA VAL A 94 -9.02 -3.15 -8.16
C VAL A 94 -8.68 -4.12 -9.29
N ARG A 95 -8.35 -3.59 -10.46
CA ARG A 95 -7.92 -4.33 -11.64
C ARG A 95 -6.51 -3.92 -12.04
N GLY A 96 -5.82 -4.81 -12.74
CA GLY A 96 -4.46 -4.60 -13.21
C GLY A 96 -3.43 -5.43 -12.46
N ALA A 97 -2.17 -5.04 -12.64
CA ALA A 97 -1.02 -5.74 -12.13
C ALA A 97 -0.40 -4.93 -10.98
N TYR A 98 -0.44 -5.44 -9.76
CA TYR A 98 -0.04 -4.70 -8.56
C TYR A 98 0.66 -5.56 -7.51
N ALA A 99 1.51 -4.95 -6.69
CA ALA A 99 1.98 -5.43 -5.41
C ALA A 99 1.80 -4.31 -4.38
N LEU A 100 1.06 -4.59 -3.32
CA LEU A 100 0.60 -3.63 -2.31
C LEU A 100 1.15 -4.02 -0.95
N ALA A 101 1.55 -3.01 -0.17
CA ALA A 101 1.72 -3.13 1.27
C ALA A 101 0.93 -2.01 1.95
N VAL A 102 0.13 -2.41 2.95
CA VAL A 102 -0.87 -1.56 3.60
C VAL A 102 -0.67 -1.62 5.11
N LEU A 103 -0.68 -0.45 5.74
CA LEU A 103 -0.74 -0.29 7.19
C LEU A 103 -2.06 0.36 7.57
N PHE A 104 -2.65 -0.11 8.67
CA PHE A 104 -3.75 0.55 9.34
C PHE A 104 -3.25 1.14 10.66
N GLN A 105 -3.52 2.42 10.91
CA GLN A 105 -3.08 3.13 12.11
C GLN A 105 -3.61 2.48 13.40
N ASP A 106 -4.78 1.85 13.33
CA ASP A 106 -5.40 1.13 14.45
C ASP A 106 -4.91 -0.32 14.62
N ASP A 107 -3.87 -0.73 13.86
CA ASP A 107 -3.23 -2.04 13.91
C ASP A 107 -1.70 -1.92 13.72
N PRO A 108 -0.99 -1.37 14.71
CA PRO A 108 0.44 -1.04 14.60
C PRO A 108 1.37 -2.27 14.62
N SER A 109 0.83 -3.49 14.51
CA SER A 109 1.57 -4.75 14.50
C SER A 109 1.45 -5.54 13.19
N THR A 110 0.64 -5.07 12.23
CA THR A 110 0.30 -5.84 11.03
C THR A 110 0.56 -5.06 9.75
N ILE A 111 1.40 -5.61 8.86
CA ILE A 111 1.42 -5.22 7.44
C ILE A 111 0.50 -6.15 6.68
N MET A 112 -0.48 -5.60 5.96
CA MET A 112 -1.29 -6.36 5.03
C MET A 112 -0.71 -6.22 3.62
N ALA A 113 -0.46 -7.35 2.97
CA ALA A 113 0.15 -7.41 1.65
C ALA A 113 -0.76 -8.13 0.66
N ALA A 114 -0.71 -7.71 -0.59
CA ALA A 114 -1.40 -8.38 -1.69
C ALA A 114 -0.62 -8.21 -2.99
N ARG A 115 -0.66 -9.23 -3.86
CA ARG A 115 -0.06 -9.12 -5.19
C ARG A 115 -0.95 -9.77 -6.25
N ASN A 116 -0.91 -9.20 -7.45
CA ASN A 116 -1.43 -9.77 -8.69
C ASN A 116 -0.45 -9.39 -9.81
N GLY A 117 0.41 -10.30 -10.23
CA GLY A 117 1.46 -10.01 -11.23
C GLY A 117 2.84 -9.69 -10.61
N PRO A 118 3.18 -8.42 -10.30
CA PRO A 118 4.50 -8.02 -9.83
C PRO A 118 4.98 -8.83 -8.61
N PRO A 119 6.30 -9.04 -8.46
CA PRO A 119 6.86 -9.77 -7.34
C PRO A 119 6.61 -9.07 -6.00
N LEU A 120 6.32 -9.89 -5.00
CA LEU A 120 6.26 -9.51 -3.59
C LEU A 120 6.63 -10.75 -2.79
N ALA A 121 7.60 -10.62 -1.90
CA ALA A 121 8.21 -11.69 -1.13
C ALA A 121 8.20 -11.32 0.35
N ILE A 122 7.97 -12.33 1.20
CA ILE A 122 8.01 -12.22 2.66
C ILE A 122 9.30 -12.87 3.14
N GLY A 123 10.14 -12.11 3.84
CA GLY A 123 11.33 -12.61 4.50
C GLY A 123 11.03 -12.92 5.96
N HIS A 124 11.41 -14.11 6.42
CA HIS A 124 11.22 -14.55 7.81
C HIS A 124 12.51 -14.34 8.59
N GLY A 125 12.53 -13.35 9.49
CA GLY A 125 13.65 -13.08 10.40
C GLY A 125 13.45 -13.74 11.76
N ASN A 126 14.36 -13.45 12.70
CA ASN A 126 14.28 -14.01 14.05
C ASN A 126 13.52 -13.05 14.98
N GLY A 127 12.20 -13.22 15.05
CA GLY A 127 11.31 -12.31 15.79
C GLY A 127 10.91 -11.04 15.01
N GLU A 128 11.18 -11.02 13.71
CA GLU A 128 10.87 -9.92 12.80
C GLU A 128 10.46 -10.47 11.43
N MET A 129 9.74 -9.65 10.66
CA MET A 129 9.23 -10.02 9.33
C MET A 129 9.56 -8.91 8.34
N PHE A 130 9.97 -9.28 7.14
CA PHE A 130 10.29 -8.34 6.08
C PHE A 130 9.36 -8.55 4.89
N LEU A 131 9.08 -7.47 4.16
CA LEU A 131 8.32 -7.50 2.92
C LEU A 131 9.11 -6.74 1.86
N GLY A 132 9.34 -7.36 0.71
CA GLY A 132 10.12 -6.76 -0.38
C GLY A 132 9.59 -7.14 -1.74
N SER A 133 9.67 -6.23 -2.71
CA SER A 133 9.35 -6.53 -4.11
C SER A 133 10.46 -7.29 -4.84
N ASP A 134 11.62 -7.46 -4.20
CA ASP A 134 12.76 -8.19 -4.71
C ASP A 134 13.41 -8.98 -3.56
N ALA A 135 13.70 -10.26 -3.77
CA ALA A 135 14.37 -11.11 -2.79
C ALA A 135 15.79 -10.58 -2.45
N ILE A 136 16.46 -9.90 -3.37
CA ILE A 136 17.78 -9.29 -3.14
C ILE A 136 17.70 -8.23 -2.04
N ALA A 137 16.58 -7.49 -1.96
CA ALA A 137 16.37 -6.51 -0.90
C ALA A 137 16.23 -7.16 0.49
N LEU A 138 15.84 -8.44 0.54
CA LEU A 138 15.65 -9.19 1.79
C LEU A 138 16.89 -9.99 2.21
N ALA A 139 17.76 -10.34 1.26
CA ALA A 139 18.93 -11.18 1.48
C ALA A 139 19.88 -10.71 2.62
N PRO A 140 20.09 -9.41 2.88
CA PRO A 140 20.90 -8.98 4.03
C PRO A 140 20.28 -9.30 5.39
N PHE A 141 18.98 -9.58 5.43
CA PHE A 141 18.20 -9.72 6.66
C PHE A 141 17.80 -11.17 6.95
N THR A 142 17.56 -11.97 5.90
CA THR A 142 17.19 -13.38 6.03
C THR A 142 17.43 -14.18 4.75
N ASN A 143 17.57 -15.50 4.90
CA ASN A 143 17.65 -16.48 3.82
C ASN A 143 16.36 -17.30 3.66
N GLU A 144 15.34 -17.07 4.49
CA GLU A 144 14.05 -17.77 4.44
C GLU A 144 12.99 -16.83 3.85
N ILE A 145 12.45 -17.20 2.68
CA ILE A 145 11.55 -16.36 1.88
C ILE A 145 10.31 -17.16 1.44
N THR A 146 9.14 -16.52 1.46
CA THR A 146 7.87 -17.01 0.88
C THR A 146 7.27 -16.03 -0.13
#